data_AF-A0A7X8XZ61-F1
#
_entry.id   AF-A0A7X8XZ61-F1
#
_cell.length_a   1.000
_cell.length_b   1.000
_cell.length_c   1.000
_cell.angle_alpha   90.00
_cell.angle_beta   90.00
_cell.angle_gamma   90.00
#
_symmetry.space_group_name_H-M   'P 1'
#
loop_
_entity.id
_entity.type
_entity.pdbx_description
1 polymer ?
#
loop_
_entity_poly.entity_id
_entity_poly.type
_entity_poly.pdbx_seq_one_letter_code
_entity_poly.pdbx_strand_id
1 'polypeptide(L)'
;MLNKILYIVTTVLLFSFNSFAGNIYSKVQSSVADAEYTLCKGDINNDYYHITQNQEKVSTMNVGGVMVDVFQNEDGDKMIITHIQDKYGWTVINHKEDNLGPVISDLIISIYNL
;
A
#
# COMPACT_ATOMS: atom_id res chain seq x y z
N MET A 1 -6.21 -6.15 -48.68
CA MET A 1 -6.05 -4.98 -47.80
C MET A 1 -6.86 -5.08 -46.50
N LEU A 2 -8.05 -5.68 -46.51
CA LEU A 2 -8.93 -5.84 -45.33
C LEU A 2 -8.26 -6.50 -44.11
N ASN A 3 -7.42 -7.52 -44.33
CA ASN A 3 -6.76 -8.27 -43.24
C ASN A 3 -5.68 -7.48 -42.48
N LYS A 4 -5.06 -6.46 -43.08
CA LYS A 4 -4.04 -5.64 -42.40
C LYS A 4 -4.68 -4.64 -41.42
N ILE A 5 -5.85 -4.11 -41.78
CA ILE A 5 -6.59 -3.17 -40.93
C ILE A 5 -7.14 -3.90 -39.71
N LEU A 6 -7.67 -5.13 -39.88
CA LEU A 6 -8.20 -5.93 -38.78
C LEU A 6 -7.13 -6.24 -37.73
N TYR A 7 -5.90 -6.53 -38.15
CA TYR A 7 -4.78 -6.82 -37.25
C TYR A 7 -4.34 -5.58 -36.45
N ILE A 8 -4.38 -4.39 -37.06
CA ILE A 8 -4.04 -3.14 -36.37
C ILE A 8 -5.12 -2.80 -35.34
N VAL A 9 -6.40 -3.00 -35.67
CA VAL A 9 -7.51 -2.73 -34.75
C VAL A 9 -7.47 -3.68 -33.54
N THR A 10 -7.17 -4.97 -33.72
CA THR A 10 -7.01 -5.90 -32.58
C THR A 10 -5.76 -5.61 -31.75
N THR A 11 -4.65 -5.21 -32.37
CA THR A 11 -3.41 -4.88 -31.63
C THR A 11 -3.57 -3.59 -30.80
N VAL A 12 -4.27 -2.58 -31.33
CA VAL A 12 -4.56 -1.34 -30.60
C VAL A 12 -5.54 -1.59 -29.45
N LEU A 13 -6.58 -2.41 -29.65
CA LEU A 13 -7.50 -2.79 -28.57
C LEU A 13 -6.82 -3.60 -27.46
N LEU A 14 -5.88 -4.50 -27.79
CA LEU A 14 -5.11 -5.25 -26.80
C LEU A 14 -4.13 -4.36 -26.01
N PHE A 15 -3.64 -3.26 -26.59
CA PHE A 15 -2.88 -2.25 -25.84
C PHE A 15 -3.76 -1.40 -24.93
N SER A 16 -5.01 -1.12 -25.33
CA SER A 16 -5.94 -0.32 -24.53
C SER A 16 -6.46 -1.03 -23.27
N PHE A 17 -6.42 -2.36 -23.20
CA PHE A 17 -6.83 -3.12 -22.00
C PHE A 17 -5.69 -3.42 -21.02
N ASN A 18 -4.45 -3.04 -21.33
CA ASN A 18 -3.35 -3.08 -20.35
C ASN A 18 -3.23 -1.79 -19.54
N SER A 19 -4.19 -0.86 -19.69
CA SER A 19 -4.54 0.08 -18.63
C SER A 19 -5.25 -0.68 -17.50
N PHE A 20 -4.63 -1.72 -16.95
CA PHE A 20 -4.76 -1.95 -15.52
C PHE A 20 -4.31 -0.63 -14.91
N ALA A 21 -5.25 0.11 -14.33
CA ALA A 21 -4.91 1.21 -13.44
C ALA A 21 -4.13 0.60 -12.28
N GLY A 22 -2.84 0.37 -12.50
CA GLY A 22 -1.91 -0.02 -11.46
C GLY A 22 -1.93 1.13 -10.48
N ASN A 23 -2.42 0.86 -9.28
CA ASN A 23 -2.41 1.80 -8.18
C ASN A 23 -1.04 2.49 -8.14
N ILE A 24 -1.00 3.79 -8.44
CA ILE A 24 0.25 4.55 -8.48
C ILE A 24 0.64 4.79 -7.03
N TYR A 25 1.43 3.88 -6.50
CA TYR A 25 1.96 4.00 -5.15
C TYR A 25 2.94 5.17 -5.09
N SER A 26 2.78 6.03 -4.10
CA SER A 26 3.73 7.09 -3.75
C SER A 26 4.62 6.61 -2.62
N LYS A 27 5.92 6.89 -2.72
CA LYS A 27 6.90 6.57 -1.67
C LYS A 27 7.27 7.83 -0.90
N VAL A 28 7.26 7.75 0.42
CA VAL A 28 7.60 8.86 1.32
C VAL A 28 8.51 8.34 2.43
N GLN A 29 9.66 8.96 2.62
CA GLN A 29 10.55 8.64 3.73
C GLN A 29 9.92 9.13 5.05
N SER A 30 9.93 8.28 6.09
CA SER A 30 9.51 8.68 7.43
C SER A 30 10.37 9.82 7.97
N SER A 31 9.73 10.73 8.71
CA SER A 31 10.40 11.82 9.42
C SER A 31 10.92 11.41 10.80
N VAL A 32 10.49 10.24 11.31
CA VAL A 32 10.73 9.80 12.69
C VAL A 32 11.43 8.45 12.82
N ALA A 33 11.56 7.69 11.73
CA ALA A 33 12.22 6.38 11.72
C ALA A 33 12.96 6.12 10.40
N ASP A 34 13.82 5.10 10.39
CA ASP A 34 14.43 4.59 9.16
C ASP A 34 13.44 3.65 8.44
N ALA A 35 12.38 4.24 7.92
CA ALA A 35 11.28 3.52 7.27
C ALA A 35 10.76 4.29 6.06
N GLU A 36 10.38 3.56 5.00
CA GLU A 36 9.75 4.13 3.81
C GLU A 36 8.26 3.76 3.77
N TYR A 37 7.41 4.78 3.67
CA TYR A 37 5.98 4.63 3.55
C TYR A 37 5.57 4.46 2.11
N THR A 38 4.68 3.52 1.88
CA THR A 38 3.99 3.37 0.59
C THR A 38 2.57 3.85 0.76
N LEU A 39 2.17 4.84 -0.03
CA LEU A 39 0.90 5.55 0.09
C LEU A 39 0.11 5.44 -1.20
N CYS A 40 -1.22 5.33 -1.10
CA CYS A 40 -2.09 5.20 -2.26
C CYS A 40 -3.44 5.89 -2.05
N LYS A 41 -4.04 6.34 -3.17
CA LYS A 41 -5.45 6.70 -3.27
C LYS A 41 -6.23 5.50 -3.81
N GLY A 42 -7.43 5.27 -3.29
CA GLY A 42 -8.32 4.18 -3.66
C GLY A 42 -8.79 3.34 -2.48
N ASP A 43 -9.47 2.24 -2.82
CA ASP A 43 -9.94 1.24 -1.85
C ASP A 43 -8.85 0.19 -1.60
N ILE A 44 -8.40 0.09 -0.36
CA ILE A 44 -7.40 -0.87 0.10
C ILE A 44 -7.80 -2.32 -0.16
N ASN A 45 -9.10 -2.63 -0.24
CA ASN A 45 -9.58 -4.00 -0.44
C ASN A 45 -9.06 -4.62 -1.74
N ASN A 46 -8.73 -3.82 -2.75
CA ASN A 46 -8.17 -4.30 -4.01
C ASN A 46 -6.71 -4.76 -3.88
N ASP A 47 -5.97 -4.22 -2.92
CA ASP A 47 -4.53 -4.45 -2.74
C ASP A 47 -4.21 -5.26 -1.48
N TYR A 48 -5.14 -5.33 -0.53
CA TYR A 48 -4.90 -5.83 0.82
C TYR A 48 -4.26 -7.22 0.82
N TYR A 49 -4.78 -8.15 0.01
CA TYR A 49 -4.23 -9.50 -0.10
C TYR A 49 -2.80 -9.51 -0.66
N HIS A 50 -2.50 -8.66 -1.64
CA HIS A 50 -1.18 -8.56 -2.23
C HIS A 50 -0.16 -7.92 -1.28
N ILE A 51 -0.57 -6.90 -0.53
CA ILE A 51 0.28 -6.21 0.46
C ILE A 51 0.61 -7.13 1.64
N THR A 52 -0.39 -7.86 2.14
CA THR A 52 -0.27 -8.66 3.37
C THR A 52 0.16 -10.12 3.09
N GLN A 53 0.57 -10.42 1.86
CA GLN A 53 0.98 -11.76 1.49
C GLN A 53 2.20 -12.19 2.31
N ASN A 54 2.12 -13.38 2.92
CA ASN A 54 3.14 -13.94 3.81
C ASN A 54 3.34 -13.15 5.12
N GLN A 55 2.32 -12.43 5.57
CA GLN A 55 2.33 -11.71 6.84
C GLN A 55 1.22 -12.27 7.74
N GLU A 56 1.52 -12.48 9.02
CA GLU A 56 0.51 -12.86 10.01
C GLU A 56 -0.03 -11.60 10.69
N LYS A 57 -1.35 -11.43 10.71
CA LYS A 57 -1.97 -10.31 11.43
C LYS A 57 -1.86 -10.54 12.93
N VAL A 58 -1.05 -9.73 13.61
CA VAL A 58 -0.81 -9.87 15.05
C VAL A 58 -1.74 -9.01 15.89
N SER A 59 -2.16 -7.85 15.38
CA SER A 59 -3.09 -6.99 16.12
C SER A 59 -3.82 -5.99 15.23
N THR A 60 -4.90 -5.44 15.78
CA THR A 60 -5.57 -4.24 15.28
C THR A 60 -5.68 -3.26 16.43
N MET A 61 -5.36 -1.99 16.19
CA MET A 61 -5.45 -0.93 17.19
C MET A 61 -6.15 0.30 16.62
N ASN A 62 -6.74 1.10 17.51
CA ASN A 62 -7.33 2.39 17.16
C ASN A 62 -6.41 3.51 17.66
N VAL A 63 -5.92 4.33 16.75
CA VAL A 63 -5.04 5.46 17.03
C VAL A 63 -5.75 6.73 16.61
N GLY A 64 -6.31 7.46 17.58
CA GLY A 64 -6.98 8.73 17.31
C GLY A 64 -8.19 8.62 16.37
N GLY A 65 -8.91 7.50 16.40
CA GLY A 65 -10.05 7.23 15.50
C GLY A 65 -9.68 6.50 14.21
N VAL A 66 -8.39 6.28 13.95
CA VAL A 66 -7.90 5.56 12.77
C VAL A 66 -7.59 4.12 13.14
N MET A 67 -8.10 3.16 12.36
CA MET A 67 -7.82 1.75 12.55
C MET A 67 -6.48 1.38 11.89
N VAL A 68 -5.61 0.74 12.65
CA VAL A 68 -4.27 0.34 12.23
C VAL A 68 -4.14 -1.16 12.45
N ASP A 69 -3.82 -1.87 11.38
CA ASP A 69 -3.49 -3.29 11.46
C ASP A 69 -1.98 -3.44 11.52
N VAL A 70 -1.53 -4.32 12.39
CA VAL A 70 -0.12 -4.70 12.52
C VAL A 70 -0.01 -6.17 12.16
N PHE A 71 0.95 -6.44 11.29
CA PHE A 71 1.34 -7.77 10.89
C PHE A 71 2.79 -8.03 11.26
N GLN A 72 3.16 -9.30 11.32
CA GLN A 72 4.52 -9.74 11.56
C GLN A 72 4.86 -10.90 10.61
N ASN A 73 6.10 -10.90 10.11
CA ASN A 73 6.65 -12.03 9.36
C ASN A 73 7.43 -12.99 10.28
N GLU A 74 7.89 -14.11 9.73
CA GLU A 74 8.69 -15.10 10.49
C GLU A 74 10.01 -14.55 11.02
N ASP A 75 10.57 -13.53 10.35
CA ASP A 75 11.80 -12.84 10.77
C ASP A 75 11.56 -11.84 11.92
N GLY A 76 10.30 -11.63 12.31
CA GLY A 76 9.89 -10.72 13.36
C GLY A 76 9.73 -9.26 12.93
N ASP A 77 9.97 -8.93 11.66
CA ASP A 77 9.73 -7.61 11.10
C ASP A 77 8.22 -7.31 11.10
N LYS A 78 7.88 -6.05 11.37
CA LYS A 78 6.50 -5.64 11.56
C LYS A 78 6.04 -4.83 10.36
N MET A 79 4.93 -5.21 9.77
CA MET A 79 4.24 -4.39 8.78
C MET A 79 3.08 -3.66 9.46
N ILE A 80 2.99 -2.35 9.21
CA ILE A 80 1.88 -1.52 9.67
C ILE A 80 1.10 -1.09 8.45
N ILE A 81 -0.21 -1.28 8.48
CA ILE A 81 -1.11 -0.85 7.40
C ILE A 81 -2.30 -0.12 8.00
N THR A 82 -2.69 0.99 7.36
CA THR A 82 -3.83 1.77 7.78
C THR A 82 -4.51 2.43 6.59
N HIS A 83 -5.78 2.75 6.74
CA HIS A 83 -6.60 3.38 5.72
C HIS A 83 -7.47 4.47 6.34
N ILE A 84 -7.69 5.52 5.57
CA ILE A 84 -8.47 6.70 5.95
C ILE A 84 -9.26 7.11 4.70
N GLN A 85 -10.57 6.88 4.73
CA GLN A 85 -11.46 7.17 3.60
C GLN A 85 -11.00 6.44 2.31
N ASP A 86 -10.71 7.18 1.25
CA ASP A 86 -10.24 6.70 -0.05
C ASP A 86 -8.72 6.74 -0.16
N LYS A 87 -8.00 6.63 0.96
CA LYS A 87 -6.54 6.59 1.00
C LYS A 87 -6.07 5.52 1.95
N TYR A 88 -4.90 4.96 1.67
CA TYR A 88 -4.27 4.01 2.55
C TYR A 88 -2.76 4.07 2.43
N GLY A 89 -2.09 3.49 3.40
CA GLY A 89 -0.65 3.39 3.38
C GLY A 89 -0.15 2.28 4.28
N TRP A 90 1.08 1.84 4.00
CA TRP A 90 1.75 0.83 4.78
C TRP A 90 3.25 1.06 4.82
N THR A 91 3.88 0.44 5.80
CA THR A 91 5.34 0.41 5.97
C THR A 91 5.75 -0.92 6.55
N VAL A 92 6.98 -1.33 6.26
CA VAL A 92 7.65 -2.45 6.92
C VAL A 92 8.75 -1.87 7.80
N ILE A 93 8.81 -2.34 9.04
CA ILE A 93 9.74 -1.87 10.06
C ILE A 93 10.54 -3.07 10.54
N ASN A 94 11.84 -2.89 10.65
CA ASN A 94 12.74 -3.93 11.12
C ASN A 94 12.40 -4.33 12.56
N HIS A 95 12.53 -5.62 12.88
CA HIS A 95 12.28 -6.19 14.22
C HIS A 95 13.01 -5.49 15.37
N LYS A 96 14.10 -4.74 15.10
CA LYS A 96 14.85 -3.98 16.11
C LYS A 96 14.15 -2.73 16.62
N GLU A 97 13.09 -2.28 15.97
CA GLU A 97 12.39 -1.06 16.34
C GLU A 97 11.14 -1.38 17.17
N ASP A 98 11.23 -1.08 18.46
CA ASP A 98 10.16 -1.37 19.43
C ASP A 98 9.12 -0.24 19.52
N ASN A 99 9.46 0.99 19.11
CA ASN A 99 8.58 2.13 19.26
C ASN A 99 7.79 2.43 17.98
N LEU A 100 6.67 1.73 17.81
CA LEU A 100 5.79 1.90 16.65
C LEU A 100 4.92 3.16 16.72
N GLY A 101 4.74 3.75 17.90
CA GLY A 101 3.80 4.88 18.11
C GLY A 101 4.09 6.10 17.22
N PRO A 102 5.34 6.62 17.20
CA PRO A 102 5.73 7.70 16.30
C PRO A 102 5.56 7.32 14.82
N VAL A 103 5.95 6.10 14.44
CA VAL A 103 5.87 5.64 13.04
C VAL A 103 4.43 5.55 12.56
N ILE A 104 3.52 5.04 13.39
CA ILE A 104 2.09 4.98 13.08
C ILE A 104 1.54 6.40 12.90
N SER A 105 1.92 7.32 13.79
CA SER A 105 1.44 8.70 13.74
C SER A 105 1.92 9.43 12.48
N ASP A 106 3.20 9.26 12.14
CA ASP A 106 3.83 9.85 10.95
C ASP A 106 3.27 9.24 9.65
N LEU A 107 2.98 7.94 9.63
CA LEU A 107 2.27 7.28 8.51
C LEU A 107 0.86 7.85 8.32
N ILE A 108 0.08 8.00 9.40
CA ILE A 108 -1.27 8.58 9.36
C ILE A 108 -1.23 10.01 8.79
N ILE A 109 -0.30 10.85 9.27
CA ILE A 109 -0.11 12.21 8.76
C ILE A 109 0.26 12.19 7.28
N SER A 110 1.13 11.27 6.86
CA SER A 110 1.54 11.11 5.47
C SER A 110 0.37 10.74 4.56
N ILE A 111 -0.54 9.87 5.01
CA ILE A 111 -1.76 9.52 4.28
C ILE A 111 -2.70 10.72 4.13
N TYR A 112 -2.87 11.54 5.18
CA TYR A 112 -3.68 12.76 5.08
C TYR A 112 -3.12 13.73 4.03
N ASN A 113 -1.80 13.82 3.92
CA ASN A 113 -1.09 14.74 3.02
C ASN A 113 -0.94 14.25 1.57
N LEU A 114 -1.47 13.07 1.22
CA LEU A 114 -1.43 12.49 -0.14
C LEU A 114 -2.48 13.10 -1.07
#